data_AF-A0A8S3ASA4-F1
#
_entry.id   AF-A0A8S3ASA4-F1
#
_cell.length_a   1.000
_cell.length_b   1.000
_cell.length_c   1.000
_cell.angle_alpha   90.00
_cell.angle_beta   90.00
_cell.angle_gamma   90.00
#
_symmetry.space_group_name_H-M   'P 1'
#
loop_
_entity.id
_entity.type
_entity.pdbx_description
1 polymer ?
#
loop_
_entity_poly.entity_id
_entity_poly.type
_entity_poly.pdbx_seq_one_letter_code
_entity_poly.pdbx_strand_id
1 'polypeptide(L)' 'FVRLDGSMSIKKRGKIVDSFNNPESADFIFMLSSKAGGCGLNLIGANRLVMFDPDWNPAS' A
#
# COMPACT_ATOMS: atom_id res chain seq x y z
N PHE A 1 -4.20 3.92 -10.59
CA PHE A 1 -3.40 3.97 -9.35
C PHE A 1 -4.34 3.71 -8.19
N VAL A 2 -3.89 3.01 -7.17
CA VAL A 2 -4.71 2.68 -5.99
C VAL A 2 -4.17 3.37 -4.76
N ARG A 3 -5.06 3.71 -3.83
CA ARG A 3 -4.72 4.35 -2.56
C ARG A 3 -5.33 3.57 -1.41
N LEU A 4 -4.54 3.37 -0.37
CA LEU A 4 -4.99 2.82 0.90
C LEU A 4 -4.62 3.79 2.03
N ASP A 5 -5.64 4.24 2.75
CA ASP A 5 -5.50 5.11 3.91
C ASP A 5 -6.31 4.59 5.11
N GLY A 6 -6.12 5.23 6.26
CA GLY A 6 -6.70 4.81 7.53
C GLY A 6 -8.23 4.85 7.57
N SER A 7 -8.89 5.57 6.65
CA SER A 7 -10.36 5.67 6.59
C SER A 7 -11.01 4.47 5.90
N MET A 8 -10.24 3.63 5.20
CA MET A 8 -10.76 2.46 4.52
C MET A 8 -11.09 1.30 5.47
N SER A 9 -12.26 0.69 5.26
CA SER A 9 -12.67 -0.54 5.95
C SER A 9 -11.80 -1.74 5.54
N ILE A 10 -11.65 -2.70 6.46
CA ILE A 10 -10.84 -3.92 6.26
C ILE A 10 -11.24 -4.68 4.98
N LYS A 11 -12.55 -4.81 4.73
CA LYS A 11 -13.07 -5.51 3.54
C LYS A 11 -12.66 -4.83 2.24
N LYS A 12 -12.57 -3.49 2.21
CA LYS A 12 -12.14 -2.73 1.03
C LYS A 12 -10.62 -2.81 0.86
N ARG A 13 -9.86 -2.91 1.96
CA ARG A 13 -8.39 -3.10 1.93
C ARG A 13 -8.01 -4.41 1.21
N GLY A 14 -8.63 -5.53 1.60
CA GLY A 14 -8.36 -6.83 0.97
C GLY A 14 -8.55 -6.80 -0.55
N LYS A 15 -9.71 -6.32 -1.01
CA LYS A 15 -10.01 -6.19 -2.45
C LYS A 15 -8.98 -5.35 -3.21
N ILE A 16 -8.51 -4.27 -2.59
CA ILE A 16 -7.53 -3.37 -3.19
C ILE A 16 -6.16 -4.04 -3.28
N VAL A 17 -5.75 -4.78 -2.25
CA VAL A 17 -4.50 -5.55 -2.26
C VAL A 17 -4.55 -6.66 -3.31
N ASP A 18 -5.66 -7.39 -3.38
CA ASP A 18 -5.84 -8.46 -4.37
C ASP A 18 -5.82 -7.91 -5.81
N SER A 19 -6.49 -6.77 -6.03
CA SER A 19 -6.49 -6.09 -7.33
C SER A 19 -5.11 -5.58 -7.73
N PHE A 20 -4.29 -5.16 -6.78
CA PHE A 20 -2.92 -4.71 -7.06
C PHE A 20 -1.95 -5.90 -7.28
N ASN A 21 -2.16 -7.01 -6.58
CA ASN A 21 -1.38 -8.22 -6.76
C ASN A 21 -1.73 -9.00 -8.04
N ASN A 22 -2.84 -8.67 -8.72
CA ASN A 22 -3.18 -9.28 -10.00
C ASN A 22 -2.19 -8.80 -11.08
N PRO A 23 -1.44 -9.70 -11.74
CA PRO A 23 -0.51 -9.32 -12.82
C PRO A 23 -1.20 -8.71 -14.05
N GLU A 24 -2.51 -8.93 -14.23
CA GLU A 24 -3.32 -8.28 -15.28
C GLU A 24 -3.90 -6.92 -14.85
N SER A 25 -3.57 -6.45 -13.65
CA SER A 25 -4.04 -5.17 -13.15
C SER A 25 -3.51 -4.00 -13.97
N ALA A 26 -4.38 -3.07 -14.32
CA ALA A 26 -3.98 -1.80 -14.93
C ALA A 26 -3.33 -0.83 -13.92
N ASP A 27 -3.35 -1.16 -12.63
CA ASP A 27 -2.86 -0.30 -11.57
C ASP A 27 -1.35 -0.42 -11.34
N PHE A 28 -0.59 0.52 -11.90
CA PHE A 28 0.87 0.57 -11.76
C PHE A 28 1.37 1.09 -10.40
N ILE A 29 0.61 1.98 -9.76
CA ILE A 29 1.04 2.69 -8.54
C ILE A 29 0.09 2.38 -7.39
N PHE A 30 0.66 2.03 -6.24
CA PHE A 30 -0.04 1.81 -4.98
C PHE A 30 0.45 2.79 -3.93
N MET A 31 -0.42 3.70 -3.51
CA MET A 31 -0.12 4.72 -2.52
C MET A 31 -0.56 4.29 -1.14
N LEU A 32 0.40 4.25 -0.22
CA LEU A 32 0.19 3.94 1.19
C LEU A 32 0.40 5.20 2.04
N SER A 33 -0.56 5.48 2.93
CA SER A 33 -0.24 6.37 4.06
C SER A 33 0.55 5.57 5.11
N SER A 34 1.60 6.15 5.70
CA SER A 34 2.41 5.53 6.75
C SER A 34 1.55 4.97 7.90
N LYS A 35 0.52 5.71 8.30
CA LYS A 35 -0.46 5.32 9.34
C LYS A 35 -1.32 4.11 8.95
N ALA A 36 -1.48 3.82 7.66
CA ALA A 36 -2.24 2.67 7.17
C ALA A 36 -1.35 1.50 6.71
N GLY A 37 -0.05 1.74 6.47
CA GLY A 37 0.93 0.72 6.15
C GLY A 37 1.37 -0.14 7.33
N GLY A 38 1.14 0.32 8.58
CA GLY A 38 1.49 -0.42 9.81
C GLY A 38 0.65 -1.69 10.09
N CYS A 39 -0.33 -1.99 9.24
CA CYS A 39 -1.14 -3.19 9.32
C CYS A 39 -0.64 -4.13 8.23
N GLY A 40 0.25 -5.08 8.55
CA GLY A 40 1.00 -5.91 7.59
C GLY A 40 0.26 -6.22 6.28
N LEU A 41 0.72 -5.63 5.18
CA LEU A 41 0.19 -5.83 3.83
C LEU A 41 1.15 -6.72 3.03
N ASN A 42 0.60 -7.65 2.26
CA ASN A 42 1.39 -8.49 1.35
C ASN A 42 1.23 -7.98 -0.09
N LEU A 43 2.24 -7.26 -0.59
CA LEU A 43 2.24 -6.65 -1.93
C LEU A 43 3.25 -7.36 -2.84
N ILE A 44 2.88 -8.54 -3.34
CA ILE A 44 3.71 -9.35 -4.24
C ILE A 44 3.80 -8.74 -5.64
N GLY A 45 2.77 -7.99 -6.06
CA GLY A 45 2.72 -7.32 -7.37
C GLY A 45 3.69 -6.13 -7.52
N ALA A 46 4.25 -5.63 -6.42
CA ALA A 46 5.23 -4.54 -6.45
C ALA A 46 6.67 -5.05 -6.37
N ASN A 47 7.57 -4.39 -7.09
CA ASN A 47 9.03 -4.61 -7.00
C ASN A 47 9.82 -3.37 -6.55
N ARG A 48 9.17 -2.19 -6.47
CA ARG A 48 9.78 -0.95 -6.02
C ARG A 48 8.94 -0.31 -4.92
N LEU A 49 9.62 0.10 -3.87
CA LEU A 49 9.05 0.90 -2.78
C LEU A 49 9.69 2.29 -2.81
N VAL A 50 8.86 3.32 -2.91
CA VAL A 50 9.29 4.71 -2.76
C VAL A 50 8.67 5.23 -1.48
N MET A 51 9.50 5.47 -0.47
CA MET A 51 9.05 5.99 0.82
C MET A 51 9.15 7.51 0.79
N PHE A 52 8.00 8.18 0.83
CA PHE A 52 7.91 9.62 1.02
C PHE A 52 7.68 9.90 2.50
N ASP A 53 8.77 10.15 3.22
CA ASP A 53 8.73 10.53 4.63
C ASP A 53 8.95 12.05 4.80
N PRO A 54 8.11 12.77 5.56
CA PRO A 54 8.43 14.13 6.01
C PRO A 54 9.49 14.15 7.13
N ASP A 55 9.66 13.06 7.88
CA ASP A 55 10.64 12.93 8.97
C ASP A 55 11.36 11.59 8.90
N TRP A 56 12.67 11.63 8.70
CA TRP A 56 13.55 10.48 8.79
C TRP A 56 13.81 10.16 10.27
N ASN A 57 13.18 9.12 10.83
CA ASN A 57 13.71 8.47 12.04
C ASN A 57 14.03 7.00 11.73
N PRO A 58 15.32 6.64 11.55
CA PRO A 58 15.73 5.32 11.07
C PRO A 58 15.77 4.26 12.18
N ALA A 59 15.53 4.62 13.44
CA ALA A 59 15.45 3.68 14.55
C ALA A 59 14.87 4.35 15.80
N SER A 60 13.82 3.75 16.37
CA SER A 60 13.64 3.71 17.83
C SER A 60 13.00 2.38 18.18
#